data_AF-A0A920IIT0-F1
#
_entry.id   AF-A0A920IIT0-F1
#
_cell.length_a   1.000
_cell.length_b   1.000
_cell.length_c   1.000
_cell.angle_alpha   90.00
_cell.angle_beta   90.00
_cell.angle_gamma   90.00
#
_symmetry.space_group_name_H-M   'P 1'
#
loop_
_entity.id
_entity.type
_entity.pdbx_description
1 polymer ?
#
loop_
_entity_poly.entity_id
_entity_poly.type
_entity_poly.pdbx_seq_one_letter_code
_entity_poly.pdbx_strand_id
1 'polypeptide(L)'
;MVLSELVKSLEEKTLRAQAEIENVRKTSQKEVVKARIYASESLAKELLSPIDNLQRALEHSDQDVPKSLLELVLKEINQAFSNNNVKEINPVGEKFNPNFHEALSVQEDQKKDPDEILEVIQKGYSIEDRVIRPALVVVNKI
;
A
#
# COMPACT_ATOMS: atom_id res chain seq x y z
N MET A 1 -30.30 30.21 -46.38
CA MET A 1 -29.32 31.18 -45.84
C MET A 1 -29.16 31.03 -44.33
N VAL A 2 -30.22 31.21 -43.53
CA VAL A 2 -30.14 31.03 -42.05
C VAL A 2 -29.83 29.59 -41.62
N LEU A 3 -30.40 28.59 -42.30
CA LEU A 3 -30.18 27.17 -41.97
C LEU A 3 -28.72 26.73 -42.22
N SER A 4 -28.09 27.20 -43.31
CA SER A 4 -26.70 26.87 -43.65
C SER A 4 -25.69 27.52 -42.70
N GLU A 5 -25.96 28.75 -42.24
CA GLU A 5 -25.13 29.41 -41.22
C GLU A 5 -25.24 28.71 -39.86
N LEU A 6 -26.45 28.26 -39.48
CA LEU A 6 -26.64 27.50 -38.25
C LEU A 6 -25.91 26.15 -38.30
N VAL A 7 -26.00 25.42 -39.41
CA VAL A 7 -25.26 24.15 -39.61
C VAL A 7 -23.76 24.38 -39.48
N LYS A 8 -23.22 25.41 -40.14
CA LYS A 8 -21.80 25.74 -40.05
C LYS A 8 -21.37 26.11 -38.62
N SER A 9 -22.18 26.88 -37.90
CA SER A 9 -21.93 27.21 -36.50
C SER A 9 -21.90 25.97 -35.60
N LEU A 10 -22.81 25.02 -35.84
CA LEU A 10 -22.85 23.75 -35.11
C LEU A 10 -21.64 22.89 -35.44
N GLU A 11 -21.26 22.77 -36.72
CA GLU A 11 -20.05 22.05 -37.15
C GLU A 11 -18.79 22.62 -36.48
N GLU A 12 -18.62 23.94 -36.48
CA GLU A 12 -17.49 24.60 -35.80
C GLU A 12 -17.49 24.33 -34.29
N LYS A 13 -18.66 24.36 -33.64
CA LYS A 13 -18.78 24.02 -32.22
C LYS A 13 -18.43 22.56 -31.96
N THR A 14 -18.90 21.64 -32.80
CA THR A 14 -18.60 20.21 -32.65
C THR A 14 -17.12 19.92 -32.86
N LEU A 15 -16.47 20.55 -33.85
CA LEU A 15 -15.05 20.39 -34.10
C LEU A 15 -14.21 20.93 -32.94
N ARG A 16 -14.58 22.09 -32.39
CA ARG A 16 -13.94 22.64 -31.19
C ARG A 16 -14.12 21.72 -29.98
N ALA A 17 -15.33 21.23 -29.74
CA ALA A 17 -15.59 20.29 -28.64
C ALA A 17 -14.79 18.99 -28.78
N GLN A 18 -14.66 18.45 -30.01
CA GLN A 18 -13.81 17.29 -30.27
C GLN A 18 -12.34 17.57 -29.97
N ALA A 19 -11.82 18.73 -30.37
CA ALA A 19 -10.45 19.15 -30.07
C ALA A 19 -10.21 19.33 -28.55
N GLU A 20 -11.16 19.90 -27.83
CA GLU A 20 -11.11 20.01 -26.36
C GLU A 20 -11.07 18.64 -25.68
N ILE A 21 -11.92 17.70 -26.12
CA ILE A 21 -11.92 16.32 -25.62
C ILE A 21 -10.58 15.65 -25.88
N GLU A 22 -10.01 15.81 -27.08
CA GLU A 22 -8.71 15.21 -27.41
C GLU A 22 -7.57 15.80 -26.54
N ASN A 23 -7.60 17.11 -26.29
CA ASN A 23 -6.64 17.80 -25.44
C ASN A 23 -6.74 17.35 -23.97
N VAL A 24 -7.97 17.22 -23.45
CA VAL A 24 -8.20 16.65 -22.12
C VAL A 24 -7.70 15.22 -22.06
N ARG A 25 -8.05 14.37 -23.05
CA ARG A 25 -7.60 12.98 -23.10
C ARG A 25 -6.08 12.86 -23.07
N LYS A 26 -5.36 13.65 -23.90
CA LYS A 26 -3.90 13.67 -23.93
C LYS A 26 -3.31 14.12 -22.59
N THR A 27 -3.91 15.14 -21.96
CA THR A 27 -3.47 15.64 -20.65
C THR A 27 -3.70 14.60 -19.56
N SER A 28 -4.90 14.02 -19.47
CA SER A 28 -5.25 12.98 -18.51
C SER A 28 -4.33 11.76 -18.62
N GLN A 29 -4.00 11.33 -19.84
CA GLN A 29 -3.05 10.23 -20.03
C GLN A 29 -1.65 10.55 -19.46
N LYS A 30 -1.17 11.78 -19.66
CA LYS A 30 0.11 12.22 -19.08
C LYS A 30 0.06 12.26 -17.55
N GLU A 31 -1.03 12.77 -16.98
CA GLU A 31 -1.19 12.85 -15.53
C GLU A 31 -1.30 11.46 -14.88
N VAL A 32 -1.96 10.48 -15.52
CA VAL A 32 -1.98 9.08 -15.05
C VAL A 32 -0.58 8.47 -15.04
N VAL A 33 0.21 8.72 -16.08
CA VAL A 33 1.60 8.22 -16.15
C VAL A 33 2.45 8.86 -15.06
N LYS A 34 2.36 10.19 -14.86
CA LYS A 34 3.06 10.87 -13.77
C LYS A 34 2.63 10.32 -12.41
N ALA A 35 1.33 10.21 -12.15
CA ALA A 35 0.81 9.66 -10.91
C ALA A 35 1.37 8.26 -10.63
N ARG A 36 1.49 7.41 -11.66
CA ARG A 36 2.13 6.08 -11.51
C ARG A 36 3.62 6.18 -11.19
N ILE A 37 4.37 7.06 -11.85
CA ILE A 37 5.82 7.23 -11.60
C ILE A 37 6.08 7.75 -10.19
N TYR A 38 5.25 8.67 -9.70
CA TYR A 38 5.42 9.34 -8.41
C TYR A 38 4.57 8.72 -7.28
N ALA A 39 3.84 7.63 -7.53
CA ALA A 39 2.94 7.01 -6.56
C ALA A 39 3.66 6.59 -5.27
N SER A 40 4.90 6.12 -5.36
CA SER A 40 5.70 5.69 -4.23
C SER A 40 6.66 6.78 -3.71
N GLU A 41 6.63 7.99 -4.26
CA GLU A 41 7.58 9.04 -3.91
C GLU A 41 7.47 9.45 -2.44
N SER A 42 6.25 9.62 -1.93
CA SER A 42 6.01 9.98 -0.52
C SER A 42 6.55 8.91 0.42
N LEU A 43 6.18 7.65 0.19
CA LEU A 43 6.69 6.52 0.97
C LEU A 43 8.21 6.42 0.91
N ALA A 44 8.80 6.55 -0.28
CA ALA A 44 10.25 6.48 -0.45
C ALA A 44 10.96 7.58 0.36
N LYS A 45 10.44 8.82 0.35
CA LYS A 45 10.99 9.94 1.14
C LYS A 45 10.92 9.68 2.64
N GLU A 46 9.81 9.14 3.13
CA GLU A 46 9.64 8.84 4.55
C GLU A 46 10.53 7.69 5.02
N LEU A 47 10.86 6.74 4.14
CA LEU A 47 11.79 5.65 4.43
C LEU A 47 13.26 6.06 4.42
N LEU A 48 13.64 7.23 3.89
CA LEU A 48 15.05 7.67 3.87
C LEU A 48 15.63 7.81 5.28
N SER A 49 14.90 8.46 6.20
CA SER A 49 15.35 8.66 7.58
C SER A 49 15.67 7.34 8.31
N PRO A 50 14.77 6.33 8.35
CA PRO A 50 15.09 5.05 8.98
C PRO A 50 16.22 4.30 8.25
N ILE A 51 16.37 4.45 6.93
CA ILE A 51 17.49 3.88 6.18
C ILE A 51 18.82 4.51 6.60
N ASP A 52 18.89 5.84 6.70
CA ASP A 52 20.08 6.57 7.14
C ASP A 52 20.47 6.17 8.57
N ASN A 53 19.47 5.96 9.43
CA ASN A 53 19.67 5.48 10.80
C ASN A 53 20.25 4.05 10.84
N LEU A 54 19.77 3.16 9.97
CA LEU A 54 20.32 1.79 9.82
C LEU A 54 21.74 1.81 9.27
N GLN A 55 22.03 2.63 8.27
CA GLN A 55 23.37 2.77 7.70
C GLN A 55 24.37 3.25 8.75
N ARG A 56 24.00 4.28 9.52
CA ARG A 56 24.83 4.77 10.62
C ARG A 56 25.08 3.71 11.68
N ALA A 57 24.09 2.88 12.00
CA ALA A 57 24.26 1.75 12.92
C ALA A 57 25.24 0.70 12.38
N LEU A 58 25.22 0.43 11.07
CA LEU A 58 26.14 -0.51 10.42
C LEU A 58 27.58 0.01 10.36
N GLU A 59 27.78 1.31 10.12
CA GLU A 59 29.11 1.93 10.13
C GLU A 59 29.79 1.88 11.50
N HIS A 60 29.01 1.80 12.58
CA HIS A 60 29.48 1.70 13.96
C HIS A 60 29.33 0.27 14.52
N SER A 61 29.25 -0.74 13.64
CA SER A 61 28.92 -2.14 14.00
C SER A 61 29.93 -2.86 14.88
N ASP A 62 31.12 -2.28 15.09
CA ASP A 62 32.09 -2.75 16.10
C ASP A 62 31.60 -2.53 17.55
N GLN A 63 30.49 -1.79 17.73
CA GLN A 63 29.81 -1.60 19.01
C GLN A 63 28.45 -2.32 19.03
N ASP A 64 28.05 -2.83 20.19
CA ASP A 64 26.71 -3.36 20.38
C ASP A 64 25.67 -2.30 20.02
N VAL A 65 24.89 -2.57 18.97
CA VAL A 65 23.80 -1.68 18.55
C VAL A 65 22.71 -1.70 19.63
N PRO A 66 22.37 -0.55 20.25
CA PRO A 66 21.35 -0.53 21.29
C PRO A 66 20.00 -0.99 20.75
N LYS A 67 19.32 -1.88 21.48
CA LYS A 67 17.96 -2.33 21.12
C LYS A 67 16.99 -1.16 20.90
N SER A 68 17.14 -0.08 21.68
CA SER A 68 16.36 1.15 21.55
C SER A 68 16.52 1.84 20.20
N LEU A 69 17.70 1.75 19.56
CA LEU A 69 17.91 2.29 18.21
C LEU A 69 17.15 1.47 17.17
N LEU A 70 17.18 0.15 17.28
CA LEU A 70 16.43 -0.75 16.38
C LEU A 70 14.91 -0.57 16.54
N GLU A 71 14.43 -0.41 17.77
CA GLU A 71 13.02 -0.12 18.06
C GLU A 71 12.59 1.24 17.48
N LEU A 72 13.46 2.26 17.55
CA LEU A 72 13.20 3.56 16.95
C LEU A 72 13.07 3.46 15.43
N VAL A 73 14.01 2.80 14.76
CA VAL A 73 13.97 2.58 13.31
C VAL A 73 12.70 1.84 12.91
N LEU A 74 12.34 0.78 13.63
CA LEU A 74 11.13 0.01 13.34
C LEU A 74 9.87 0.88 13.48
N LYS A 75 9.84 1.76 14.50
CA LYS A 75 8.75 2.72 14.70
C LYS A 75 8.67 3.73 13.54
N GLU A 76 9.80 4.26 13.08
CA GLU A 76 9.85 5.18 11.94
C GLU A 76 9.32 4.51 10.65
N ILE A 77 9.72 3.26 10.39
CA ILE A 77 9.23 2.49 9.23
C ILE A 77 7.71 2.27 9.32
N ASN A 78 7.21 1.86 10.49
CA ASN A 78 5.78 1.65 10.69
C ASN A 78 4.98 2.96 10.55
N GLN A 79 5.53 4.09 11.00
CA GLN A 79 4.92 5.40 10.80
C GLN A 79 4.87 5.77 9.32
N ALA A 80 5.96 5.53 8.58
CA ALA A 80 6.00 5.76 7.13
C ALA A 80 4.94 4.95 6.39
N PHE A 81 4.74 3.69 6.78
CA PHE A 81 3.69 2.84 6.24
C PHE A 81 2.29 3.39 6.58
N SER A 82 2.04 3.73 7.84
CA SER A 82 0.75 4.26 8.27
C SER A 82 0.38 5.57 7.56
N ASN A 83 1.34 6.47 7.33
CA ASN A 83 1.12 7.74 6.63
C ASN A 83 0.76 7.54 5.15
N ASN A 84 1.20 6.42 4.56
CA ASN A 84 0.95 6.05 3.17
C ASN A 84 -0.15 4.98 3.04
N ASN A 85 -1.05 4.90 4.04
CA ASN A 85 -2.21 4.00 4.09
C ASN A 85 -1.86 2.50 4.00
N VAL A 86 -0.61 2.15 4.32
CA VAL A 86 -0.18 0.75 4.47
C VAL A 86 -0.40 0.32 5.91
N LYS A 87 -1.22 -0.71 6.10
CA LYS A 87 -1.58 -1.25 7.41
C LYS A 87 -0.96 -2.63 7.61
N GLU A 88 -0.47 -2.87 8.82
CA GLU A 88 0.00 -4.17 9.26
C GLU A 88 -1.19 -5.09 9.58
N ILE A 89 -1.13 -6.35 9.12
CA ILE A 89 -2.08 -7.41 9.43
C ILE A 89 -1.39 -8.36 10.42
N ASN A 90 -1.80 -8.30 11.68
CA ASN A 90 -1.26 -9.12 12.78
C ASN A 90 -2.40 -9.72 13.63
N PRO A 91 -3.14 -10.70 13.08
CA PRO A 91 -4.46 -11.12 13.55
C PRO A 91 -4.41 -12.17 14.68
N VAL A 92 -3.49 -12.04 15.64
CA VAL A 92 -3.41 -13.01 16.75
C VAL A 92 -4.70 -12.99 17.57
N GLY A 93 -5.34 -14.15 17.71
CA GLY A 93 -6.62 -14.31 18.41
C GLY A 93 -7.86 -13.95 17.59
N GLU A 94 -7.70 -13.57 16.32
CA GLU A 94 -8.82 -13.38 15.40
C GLU A 94 -9.16 -14.69 14.67
N LYS A 95 -10.34 -14.74 14.04
CA LYS A 95 -10.70 -15.88 13.18
C LYS A 95 -9.93 -15.85 11.86
N PHE A 96 -9.58 -17.02 11.37
CA PHE A 96 -8.96 -17.17 10.07
C PHE A 96 -9.84 -16.60 8.95
N ASN A 97 -9.22 -15.85 8.05
CA ASN A 97 -9.88 -15.24 6.90
C ASN A 97 -8.96 -15.39 5.67
N PRO A 98 -9.33 -16.24 4.69
CA PRO A 98 -8.51 -16.50 3.51
C PRO A 98 -8.17 -15.24 2.67
N ASN A 99 -8.94 -14.16 2.81
CA ASN A 99 -8.66 -12.91 2.08
C ASN A 99 -7.45 -12.15 2.64
N PHE A 100 -7.14 -12.34 3.93
CA PHE A 100 -6.09 -11.59 4.63
C PHE A 100 -4.99 -12.50 5.17
N HIS A 101 -5.25 -13.80 5.32
CA HIS A 101 -4.40 -14.74 6.04
C HIS A 101 -4.08 -15.97 5.18
N GLU A 102 -2.86 -16.47 5.31
CA GLU A 102 -2.38 -17.71 4.71
C GLU A 102 -2.02 -18.68 5.84
N ALA A 103 -2.67 -19.85 5.89
CA ALA A 103 -2.42 -20.82 6.95
C ALA A 103 -1.17 -21.66 6.62
N LEU A 104 -0.13 -21.53 7.44
CA LEU A 104 1.09 -22.33 7.34
C LEU A 104 0.90 -23.73 7.90
N SER A 105 0.28 -23.82 9.08
CA SER A 105 0.03 -25.07 9.77
C SER A 105 -1.19 -24.97 10.67
N VAL A 106 -1.69 -26.14 11.06
CA VAL A 106 -2.80 -26.28 11.99
C VAL A 106 -2.25 -26.89 13.28
N GLN A 107 -2.57 -26.29 14.42
CA GLN A 107 -2.24 -26.81 15.75
C GLN A 107 -3.51 -27.00 16.56
N GLU A 108 -3.42 -27.77 17.64
CA GLU A 108 -4.56 -28.03 18.53
C GLU A 108 -4.29 -27.38 19.88
N ASP A 109 -5.08 -26.35 20.20
CA ASP A 109 -5.13 -25.74 21.53
C ASP A 109 -6.56 -25.79 22.07
N GLN A 110 -6.75 -26.57 23.13
CA GLN A 110 -8.04 -26.78 23.78
C GLN A 110 -8.59 -25.52 24.48
N LYS A 111 -7.78 -24.48 24.66
CA LYS A 111 -8.18 -23.22 25.30
C LYS A 111 -8.70 -22.17 24.31
N LYS A 112 -8.65 -22.47 23.02
CA LYS A 112 -8.87 -21.52 21.92
C LYS A 112 -10.01 -21.98 21.04
N ASP A 113 -10.66 -21.05 20.37
CA ASP A 113 -11.79 -21.37 19.51
C ASP A 113 -11.31 -22.08 18.23
N PRO A 114 -12.15 -22.93 17.61
CA PRO A 114 -11.87 -23.46 16.27
C PRO A 114 -11.67 -22.33 15.25
N ASP A 115 -10.76 -22.51 14.30
CA ASP A 115 -10.36 -21.50 13.30
C ASP A 115 -9.74 -20.21 13.87
N GLU A 116 -9.44 -20.14 15.16
CA GLU A 116 -8.73 -19.00 15.76
C GLU A 116 -7.24 -19.01 15.35
N ILE A 117 -6.69 -17.84 15.08
CA ILE A 117 -5.26 -17.68 14.79
C ILE A 117 -4.48 -17.71 16.10
N LEU A 118 -3.65 -18.74 16.24
CA LEU A 118 -2.83 -18.97 17.42
C LEU A 118 -1.56 -18.14 17.39
N GLU A 119 -0.93 -18.05 16.22
CA GLU A 119 0.35 -17.36 16.03
C GLU A 119 0.46 -16.75 14.63
N VAL A 120 1.16 -15.62 14.53
CA VAL A 120 1.52 -14.97 13.27
C VAL A 120 3.02 -15.15 13.06
N ILE A 121 3.38 -16.03 12.13
CA ILE A 121 4.78 -16.32 11.76
C ILE A 121 5.35 -15.19 10.92
N GLN A 122 4.54 -14.62 10.04
CA GLN A 122 4.91 -13.48 9.23
C GLN A 122 3.73 -12.52 9.16
N LYS A 123 3.94 -11.28 9.61
CA LYS A 123 2.95 -10.21 9.52
C LYS A 123 2.57 -9.95 8.06
N GLY A 124 1.28 -9.76 7.81
CA GLY A 124 0.77 -9.32 6.52
C GLY A 124 0.77 -7.80 6.41
N TYR A 125 0.51 -7.29 5.21
CA TYR A 125 0.33 -5.87 4.95
C TYR A 125 -0.75 -5.65 3.89
N SER A 126 -1.58 -4.62 4.09
CA SER A 126 -2.53 -4.12 3.08
C SER A 126 -2.28 -2.65 2.80
N ILE A 127 -2.66 -2.19 1.61
CA ILE A 127 -2.80 -0.78 1.27
C ILE A 127 -4.28 -0.51 1.00
N GLU A 128 -4.88 0.36 1.81
CA GLU A 128 -6.34 0.57 1.81
C GLU A 128 -7.09 -0.77 1.97
N ASP A 129 -7.85 -1.17 0.95
CA ASP A 129 -8.65 -2.38 0.84
C ASP A 129 -7.88 -3.55 0.20
N ARG A 130 -6.72 -3.29 -0.40
CA ARG A 130 -5.95 -4.29 -1.14
C ARG A 130 -4.85 -4.91 -0.29
N VAL A 131 -4.88 -6.23 -0.16
CA VAL A 131 -3.78 -6.98 0.49
C VAL A 131 -2.54 -7.00 -0.41
N ILE A 132 -1.41 -6.55 0.14
CA ILE A 132 -0.08 -6.61 -0.50
C ILE A 132 0.53 -7.99 -0.26
N ARG A 133 0.48 -8.43 1.01
CA ARG A 133 0.95 -9.74 1.47
C ARG A 133 0.03 -10.23 2.58
N PRO A 134 -0.53 -11.44 2.50
CA PRO A 134 -1.32 -11.99 3.61
C PRO A 134 -0.43 -12.24 4.83
N ALA A 135 -1.02 -12.30 6.01
CA ALA A 135 -0.32 -12.76 7.21
C ALA A 135 -0.18 -14.28 7.16
N LEU A 136 1.03 -14.78 7.35
CA LEU A 136 1.30 -16.21 7.46
C LEU A 136 1.04 -16.65 8.90
N VAL A 137 0.06 -17.52 9.10
CA VAL A 137 -0.50 -17.81 10.42
C VAL A 137 -0.56 -19.29 10.74
N VAL A 138 -0.55 -19.61 12.02
CA VAL A 138 -0.91 -20.92 12.56
C VAL A 138 -2.35 -20.84 13.05
N VAL A 139 -3.20 -21.74 12.58
CA VAL A 139 -4.62 -21.76 12.94
C VAL A 139 -4.92 -22.91 13.89
N ASN A 140 -5.89 -22.70 14.76
CA ASN A 140 -6.39 -23.77 15.61
C ASN A 140 -7.20 -24.76 14.78
N LYS A 141 -7.07 -26.03 15.15
CA LYS A 141 -7.77 -27.14 14.51
C LYS A 141 -9.27 -26.95 14.65
N ILE A 142 -9.95 -27.15 13.52
CA ILE A 142 -11.42 -27.20 13.42
C ILE A 142 -11.97 -28.37 14.25
#